data_AF-H1YCE1-F1
#
_entry.id   AF-H1YCE1-F1
#
_cell.length_a   1.000
_cell.length_b   1.000
_cell.length_c   1.000
_cell.angle_alpha   90.00
_cell.angle_beta   90.00
_cell.angle_gamma   90.00
#
_symmetry.space_group_name_H-M   'P 1'
#
loop_
_entity.id
_entity.type
_entity.pdbx_description
1 polymer ?
#
loop_
_entity_poly.entity_id
_entity_poly.type
_entity_poly.pdbx_seq_one_letter_code
_entity_poly.pdbx_strand_id
1 'polypeptide(L)'
;MPFYQHYSFDLWLTLIKSNPGFKSERTKIFHRDFNPDHKSIDEVALAFRQVDLMCNAVNERTGKNIDSDEMYLMVISLLNNNQLNLYDIDTDELYAGMEQLVFQYMPVLYSDETIEVLARLKDMSGSTFSILSNTGFIRGVTLRKILMELKLHPYFDFQLYSDEVGLSKPNPDFFNLMLKKISEVKSANDVNLKNIIHIGDNPKADIEGADAIGINSFLINSNHLPISSLIK
;
A
#
# COMPACT_ATOMS: atom_id res chain seq x y z
N MET A 1 21.49 -10.78 17.12
CA MET A 1 20.62 -11.77 16.43
C MET A 1 21.13 -11.95 15.01
N PRO A 2 20.94 -13.11 14.35
CA PRO A 2 21.25 -13.20 12.92
C PRO A 2 20.35 -12.22 12.16
N PHE A 3 20.96 -11.36 11.35
CA PHE A 3 20.22 -10.45 10.47
C PHE A 3 19.68 -11.21 9.26
N TYR A 4 18.55 -10.78 8.73
CA TYR A 4 18.02 -11.31 7.47
C TYR A 4 18.80 -10.74 6.29
N GLN A 5 18.99 -11.53 5.25
CA GLN A 5 19.58 -11.08 3.99
C GLN A 5 18.71 -10.04 3.28
N HIS A 6 17.39 -10.12 3.43
CA HIS A 6 16.46 -9.17 2.83
C HIS A 6 15.31 -8.84 3.78
N TYR A 7 14.95 -7.55 3.82
CA TYR A 7 13.78 -7.05 4.55
C TYR A 7 12.79 -6.47 3.54
N SER A 8 11.63 -7.11 3.42
CA SER A 8 10.51 -6.58 2.65
C SER A 8 9.53 -5.90 3.60
N PHE A 9 9.06 -4.72 3.24
CA PHE A 9 8.12 -3.96 4.04
C PHE A 9 6.81 -3.73 3.28
N ASP A 10 5.69 -3.90 3.97
CA ASP A 10 4.46 -3.20 3.58
C ASP A 10 4.63 -1.68 3.77
N LEU A 11 3.71 -0.89 3.20
CA LEU A 11 3.77 0.56 3.22
C LEU A 11 2.76 1.19 4.18
N TRP A 12 1.46 0.98 3.95
CA TRP A 12 0.40 1.66 4.68
C TRP A 12 0.23 1.05 6.07
N LEU A 13 0.11 1.89 7.09
CA LEU A 13 0.05 1.46 8.49
C LEU A 13 1.28 0.68 8.98
N THR A 14 2.30 0.49 8.13
CA THR A 14 3.60 -0.10 8.44
C THR A 14 4.67 0.99 8.52
N LEU A 15 4.92 1.69 7.41
CA LEU A 15 5.92 2.75 7.30
C LEU A 15 5.30 4.15 7.30
N ILE A 16 4.13 4.31 6.69
CA ILE A 16 3.41 5.59 6.58
C ILE A 16 1.94 5.44 6.99
N LYS A 17 1.28 6.56 7.28
CA LYS A 17 -0.17 6.64 7.49
C LYS A 17 -0.77 7.83 6.75
N SER A 18 -2.04 7.71 6.37
CA SER A 18 -2.73 8.79 5.66
C SER A 18 -2.80 10.06 6.52
N ASN A 19 -2.73 11.21 5.87
CA ASN A 19 -3.08 12.48 6.51
C ASN A 19 -4.55 12.44 6.96
N PRO A 20 -4.87 12.87 8.20
CA PRO A 20 -6.26 12.90 8.68
C PRO A 20 -7.22 13.71 7.80
N GLY A 21 -6.73 14.76 7.12
CA GLY A 21 -7.54 15.62 6.27
C GLY A 21 -7.89 15.03 4.90
N PHE A 22 -7.04 14.14 4.36
CA PHE A 22 -7.16 13.65 2.98
C PHE A 22 -8.53 13.02 2.69
N LYS A 23 -8.99 12.12 3.56
CA LYS A 23 -10.27 11.40 3.36
C LYS A 23 -11.46 12.36 3.37
N SER A 24 -11.42 13.38 4.22
CA SER A 24 -12.49 14.40 4.33
C SER A 24 -12.56 15.25 3.07
N GLU A 25 -11.42 15.78 2.61
CA GLU A 25 -11.39 16.61 1.41
C GLU A 25 -11.75 15.83 0.14
N ARG A 26 -11.28 14.58 0.01
CA ARG A 26 -11.69 13.71 -1.10
C ARG A 26 -13.20 13.52 -1.12
N THR A 27 -13.80 13.29 0.04
CA THR A 27 -15.26 13.14 0.18
C THR A 27 -15.98 14.40 -0.28
N LYS A 28 -15.49 15.59 0.07
CA LYS A 28 -16.09 16.87 -0.36
C LYS A 28 -16.04 17.06 -1.88
N ILE A 29 -14.96 16.66 -2.54
CA ILE A 29 -14.86 16.72 -4.00
C ILE A 29 -15.94 15.85 -4.63
N PHE A 30 -16.10 14.61 -4.18
CA PHE A 30 -17.11 13.70 -4.72
C PHE A 30 -18.54 14.15 -4.41
N HIS A 31 -18.76 14.71 -3.22
CA HIS A 31 -20.03 15.32 -2.86
C HIS A 31 -20.40 16.52 -3.75
N ARG A 32 -19.41 17.27 -4.23
CA ARG A 32 -19.62 18.43 -5.11
C ARG A 32 -19.83 18.01 -6.57
N ASP A 33 -19.02 17.08 -7.06
CA ASP A 33 -18.85 16.87 -8.51
C ASP A 33 -19.61 15.65 -9.05
N PHE A 34 -19.90 14.64 -8.20
CA PHE A 34 -20.45 13.35 -8.64
C PHE A 34 -21.73 12.94 -7.87
N ASN A 35 -22.49 13.91 -7.36
CA ASN A 35 -23.63 13.69 -6.47
C ASN A 35 -24.91 14.48 -6.89
N PRO A 36 -25.46 14.23 -8.09
CA PRO A 36 -26.73 14.83 -8.54
C PRO A 36 -27.92 14.51 -7.62
N ASP A 37 -27.90 13.37 -6.93
CA ASP A 37 -28.95 12.96 -5.99
C ASP A 37 -28.88 13.69 -4.63
N HIS A 38 -27.92 14.62 -4.45
CA HIS A 38 -27.75 15.44 -3.25
C HIS A 38 -27.63 14.64 -1.94
N LYS A 39 -26.98 13.47 -1.99
CA LYS A 39 -26.64 12.70 -0.78
C LYS A 39 -25.77 13.51 0.16
N SER A 40 -25.90 13.29 1.46
CA SER A 40 -25.09 13.95 2.48
C SER A 40 -23.60 13.58 2.38
N ILE A 41 -22.73 14.41 2.96
CA ILE A 41 -21.28 14.13 3.05
C ILE A 41 -21.02 12.77 3.73
N ASP A 42 -21.81 12.41 4.75
CA ASP A 42 -21.66 11.15 5.48
C ASP A 42 -22.02 9.94 4.60
N GLU A 43 -23.05 10.06 3.75
CA GLU A 43 -23.38 9.03 2.75
C GLU A 43 -22.27 8.88 1.71
N VAL A 44 -21.63 9.99 1.30
CA VAL A 44 -20.48 9.94 0.39
C VAL A 44 -19.29 9.25 1.04
N ALA A 45 -18.98 9.58 2.29
CA ALA A 45 -17.93 8.93 3.06
C ALA A 45 -18.22 7.43 3.25
N LEU A 46 -19.48 7.07 3.47
CA LEU A 46 -19.92 5.68 3.59
C LEU A 46 -19.71 4.90 2.28
N ALA A 47 -20.02 5.48 1.13
CA ALA A 47 -19.79 4.85 -0.17
C ALA A 47 -18.29 4.54 -0.37
N PHE A 48 -17.41 5.50 -0.06
CA PHE A 48 -15.96 5.26 -0.09
C PHE A 48 -15.55 4.10 0.81
N ARG A 49 -16.06 4.07 2.05
CA ARG A 49 -15.76 3.00 3.01
C ARG A 49 -16.25 1.63 2.53
N GLN A 50 -17.43 1.59 1.91
CA GLN A 50 -18.01 0.36 1.36
C GLN A 50 -17.15 -0.18 0.22
N VAL A 51 -16.74 0.67 -0.73
CA VAL A 51 -15.86 0.27 -1.82
C VAL A 51 -14.51 -0.20 -1.30
N ASP A 52 -13.89 0.54 -0.37
CA ASP A 52 -12.60 0.19 0.23
C ASP A 52 -12.62 -1.21 0.86
N LEU A 53 -13.62 -1.49 1.70
CA LEU A 53 -13.78 -2.79 2.34
C LEU A 53 -14.09 -3.91 1.34
N MET A 54 -14.95 -3.64 0.36
CA MET A 54 -15.32 -4.60 -0.68
C MET A 54 -14.12 -4.98 -1.54
N CYS A 55 -13.40 -3.98 -2.06
CA CYS A 55 -12.22 -4.19 -2.90
C CYS A 55 -11.11 -4.91 -2.13
N ASN A 56 -10.86 -4.55 -0.86
CA ASN A 56 -9.89 -5.27 -0.04
C ASN A 56 -10.26 -6.76 0.10
N ALA A 57 -11.52 -7.06 0.40
CA ALA A 57 -11.98 -8.45 0.52
C ALA A 57 -11.87 -9.23 -0.81
N VAL A 58 -12.17 -8.59 -1.95
CA VAL A 58 -12.02 -9.20 -3.28
C VAL A 58 -10.55 -9.44 -3.63
N ASN A 59 -9.67 -8.46 -3.38
CA ASN A 59 -8.23 -8.57 -3.63
C ASN A 59 -7.62 -9.69 -2.77
N GLU A 60 -7.95 -9.74 -1.48
CA GLU A 60 -7.47 -10.82 -0.59
C GLU A 60 -7.96 -12.21 -1.01
N ARG A 61 -9.16 -12.30 -1.60
CA ARG A 61 -9.74 -13.57 -2.05
C ARG A 61 -9.18 -14.04 -3.38
N THR A 62 -9.03 -13.12 -4.33
CA THR A 62 -8.66 -13.42 -5.72
C THR A 62 -7.16 -13.35 -5.96
N GLY A 63 -6.44 -12.63 -5.10
CA GLY A 63 -5.03 -12.30 -5.28
C GLY A 63 -4.77 -11.28 -6.39
N LYS A 64 -5.81 -10.67 -6.98
CA LYS A 64 -5.70 -9.65 -8.04
C LYS A 64 -5.71 -8.24 -7.45
N ASN A 65 -5.39 -7.26 -8.27
CA ASN A 65 -5.60 -5.85 -7.95
C ASN A 65 -6.87 -5.32 -8.60
N ILE A 66 -7.63 -4.51 -7.87
CA ILE A 66 -8.64 -3.61 -8.40
C ILE A 66 -8.00 -2.23 -8.40
N ASP A 67 -7.96 -1.60 -9.56
CA ASP A 67 -7.23 -0.35 -9.78
C ASP A 67 -8.02 0.87 -9.27
N SER A 68 -7.29 1.96 -9.01
CA SER A 68 -7.86 3.18 -8.42
C SER A 68 -9.03 3.77 -9.21
N ASP A 69 -8.96 3.71 -10.53
CA ASP A 69 -10.01 4.14 -11.48
C ASP A 69 -11.27 3.28 -11.32
N GLU A 70 -11.14 1.96 -11.28
CA GLU A 70 -12.25 1.05 -11.00
C GLU A 70 -12.89 1.36 -9.64
N MET A 71 -12.07 1.59 -8.60
CA MET A 71 -12.58 1.97 -7.28
C MET A 71 -13.34 3.31 -7.31
N TYR A 72 -12.83 4.33 -8.01
CA TYR A 72 -13.53 5.61 -8.12
C TYR A 72 -14.85 5.49 -8.87
N LEU A 73 -14.87 4.74 -9.97
CA LEU A 73 -16.09 4.46 -10.71
C LEU A 73 -17.11 3.68 -9.88
N MET A 74 -16.68 2.71 -9.06
CA MET A 74 -17.55 2.01 -8.11
C MET A 74 -18.14 2.97 -7.08
N VAL A 75 -17.34 3.91 -6.54
CA VAL A 75 -17.86 4.94 -5.62
C VAL A 75 -18.92 5.78 -6.34
N ILE A 76 -18.61 6.34 -7.50
CA ILE A 76 -19.56 7.15 -8.29
C ILE A 76 -20.84 6.36 -8.59
N SER A 77 -20.72 5.09 -8.96
CA SER A 77 -21.88 4.22 -9.21
C SER A 77 -22.75 4.05 -7.96
N LEU A 78 -22.16 3.74 -6.81
CA LEU A 78 -22.89 3.59 -5.55
C LEU A 78 -23.54 4.90 -5.09
N LEU A 79 -22.85 6.03 -5.26
CA LEU A 79 -23.41 7.35 -4.97
C LEU A 79 -24.65 7.64 -5.80
N ASN A 80 -24.71 7.16 -7.03
CA ASN A 80 -25.78 7.45 -7.99
C ASN A 80 -26.73 6.28 -8.20
N ASN A 81 -26.77 5.30 -7.28
CA ASN A 81 -27.64 4.13 -7.36
C ASN A 81 -27.53 3.38 -8.71
N ASN A 82 -26.34 3.37 -9.30
CA ASN A 82 -26.01 2.81 -10.62
C ASN A 82 -26.74 3.46 -11.82
N GLN A 83 -27.21 4.71 -11.67
CA GLN A 83 -27.96 5.42 -12.73
C GLN A 83 -27.10 6.35 -13.59
N LEU A 84 -25.90 6.71 -13.11
CA LEU A 84 -25.00 7.61 -13.83
C LEU A 84 -24.23 6.87 -14.93
N ASN A 85 -24.10 7.49 -16.11
CA ASN A 85 -23.31 6.91 -17.20
C ASN A 85 -21.81 7.03 -16.90
N LEU A 86 -21.19 5.93 -16.48
CA LEU A 86 -19.77 5.90 -16.15
C LEU A 86 -18.85 6.10 -17.36
N TYR A 87 -19.34 5.87 -18.58
CA TYR A 87 -18.55 6.04 -19.80
C TYR A 87 -18.07 7.49 -20.00
N ASP A 88 -18.83 8.46 -19.50
CA ASP A 88 -18.52 9.89 -19.68
C ASP A 88 -17.58 10.43 -18.60
N ILE A 89 -17.15 9.60 -17.65
CA ILE A 89 -16.24 10.00 -16.57
C ILE A 89 -14.80 9.93 -17.06
N ASP A 90 -14.13 11.09 -17.11
CA ASP A 90 -12.69 11.16 -17.35
C ASP A 90 -11.91 10.71 -16.10
N THR A 91 -11.50 9.45 -16.09
CA THR A 91 -10.76 8.85 -14.98
C THR A 91 -9.33 9.39 -14.85
N ASP A 92 -8.74 9.90 -15.93
CA ASP A 92 -7.39 10.46 -15.90
C ASP A 92 -7.40 11.86 -15.26
N GLU A 93 -8.35 12.71 -15.64
CA GLU A 93 -8.56 14.00 -14.99
C GLU A 93 -8.92 13.83 -13.50
N LEU A 94 -9.83 12.89 -13.21
CA LEU A 94 -10.20 12.57 -11.84
C LEU A 94 -8.99 12.14 -11.02
N TYR A 95 -8.17 11.21 -11.54
CA TYR A 95 -6.98 10.75 -10.83
C TYR A 95 -5.96 11.87 -10.65
N ALA A 96 -5.76 12.73 -11.66
CA ALA A 96 -4.86 13.88 -11.55
C ALA A 96 -5.27 14.82 -10.41
N GLY A 97 -6.57 15.10 -10.26
CA GLY A 97 -7.10 15.87 -9.13
C GLY A 97 -6.90 15.17 -7.78
N MET A 98 -7.06 13.85 -7.74
CA MET A 98 -6.81 13.06 -6.53
C MET A 98 -5.33 13.02 -6.14
N GLU A 99 -4.43 12.90 -7.12
CA GLU A 99 -2.98 12.96 -6.90
C GLU A 99 -2.60 14.32 -6.32
N GLN A 100 -3.08 15.43 -6.90
CA GLN A 100 -2.85 16.77 -6.35
C GLN A 100 -3.34 16.89 -4.89
N LEU A 101 -4.52 16.36 -4.60
CA LEU A 101 -5.06 16.35 -3.24
C LEU A 101 -4.19 15.53 -2.28
N VAL A 102 -3.67 14.38 -2.71
CA VAL A 102 -2.73 13.57 -1.90
C VAL A 102 -1.49 14.38 -1.55
N PHE A 103 -0.93 15.16 -2.47
CA PHE A 103 0.24 16.01 -2.17
C PHE A 103 -0.09 17.19 -1.25
N GLN A 104 -1.28 17.77 -1.37
CA GLN A 104 -1.75 18.81 -0.44
C GLN A 104 -1.95 18.25 0.97
N TYR A 105 -2.45 17.02 1.08
CA TYR A 105 -2.66 16.29 2.33
C TYR A 105 -1.72 15.09 2.40
N MET A 106 -0.41 15.37 2.32
CA MET A 106 0.64 14.36 2.21
C MET A 106 0.57 13.33 3.36
N PRO A 107 0.72 12.02 3.06
CA PRO A 107 0.94 11.02 4.09
C PRO A 107 2.11 11.38 5.00
N VAL A 108 2.07 10.88 6.22
CA VAL A 108 3.14 11.09 7.21
C VAL A 108 3.76 9.76 7.59
N LEU A 109 4.96 9.77 8.16
CA LEU A 109 5.55 8.58 8.75
C LEU A 109 4.59 7.98 9.79
N TYR A 110 4.56 6.64 9.87
CA TYR A 110 3.73 5.97 10.85
C TYR A 110 4.19 6.31 12.27
N SER A 111 5.51 6.20 12.48
CA SER A 111 6.24 6.53 13.71
C SER A 111 7.44 7.45 13.40
N ASP A 112 7.80 8.32 14.34
CA ASP A 112 8.99 9.18 14.23
C ASP A 112 10.29 8.36 14.20
N GLU A 113 10.27 7.13 14.76
CA GLU A 113 11.41 6.20 14.79
C GLU A 113 11.66 5.49 13.44
N THR A 114 10.74 5.59 12.47
CA THR A 114 10.79 4.77 11.24
C THR A 114 12.12 4.92 10.48
N ILE A 115 12.56 6.16 10.25
CA ILE A 115 13.81 6.43 9.50
C ILE A 115 15.03 5.91 10.26
N GLU A 116 15.09 6.13 11.58
CA GLU A 116 16.19 5.67 12.42
C GLU A 116 16.32 4.15 12.40
N VAL A 117 15.20 3.44 12.51
CA VAL A 117 15.18 1.97 12.49
C VAL A 117 15.64 1.43 11.13
N LEU A 118 15.17 2.01 10.01
CA LEU A 118 15.61 1.60 8.67
C LEU A 118 17.11 1.83 8.48
N ALA A 119 17.63 2.98 8.92
CA ALA A 119 19.05 3.29 8.85
C ALA A 119 19.88 2.29 9.65
N ARG A 120 19.49 2.05 10.91
CA ARG A 120 20.20 1.12 11.79
C ARG A 120 20.17 -0.32 11.27
N LEU A 121 19.04 -0.77 10.72
CA LEU A 121 18.96 -2.09 10.11
C LEU A 121 19.90 -2.22 8.90
N LYS A 122 19.99 -1.20 8.03
CA LYS A 122 20.93 -1.23 6.89
C LYS A 122 22.38 -1.27 7.37
N ASP A 123 22.74 -0.38 8.30
CA ASP A 123 24.12 -0.27 8.81
C ASP A 123 24.61 -1.56 9.48
N MET A 124 23.71 -2.25 10.20
CA MET A 124 24.08 -3.45 10.96
C MET A 124 24.14 -4.73 10.11
N SER A 125 23.45 -4.78 8.96
CA SER A 125 23.22 -6.03 8.23
C SER A 125 23.82 -6.08 6.83
N GLY A 126 24.03 -4.94 6.17
CA GLY A 126 24.34 -4.90 4.73
C GLY A 126 23.20 -5.45 3.86
N SER A 127 21.97 -5.48 4.38
CA SER A 127 20.83 -6.10 3.71
C SER A 127 20.16 -5.20 2.69
N THR A 128 19.61 -5.86 1.67
CA THR A 128 18.73 -5.23 0.68
C THR A 128 17.33 -5.10 1.24
N PHE A 129 16.66 -3.98 0.99
CA PHE A 129 15.28 -3.74 1.41
C PHE A 129 14.37 -3.58 0.19
N SER A 130 13.11 -3.96 0.34
CA SER A 130 12.07 -3.68 -0.65
C SER A 130 10.77 -3.20 -0.03
N ILE A 131 9.94 -2.57 -0.86
CA ILE A 131 8.53 -2.39 -0.57
C ILE A 131 7.75 -3.43 -1.37
N LEU A 132 6.78 -4.06 -0.72
CA LEU A 132 5.76 -4.92 -1.33
C LEU A 132 4.42 -4.47 -0.78
N SER A 133 3.66 -3.67 -1.53
CA SER A 133 2.47 -2.99 -1.02
C SER A 133 1.25 -3.18 -1.91
N ASN A 134 0.11 -3.47 -1.28
CA ASN A 134 -1.18 -3.39 -1.94
C ASN A 134 -1.59 -1.91 -2.07
N THR A 135 -1.96 -1.51 -3.28
CA THR A 135 -2.50 -0.20 -3.59
C THR A 135 -4.02 -0.20 -3.54
N GLY A 136 -4.59 1.00 -3.42
CA GLY A 136 -6.02 1.23 -3.53
C GLY A 136 -6.26 2.52 -4.30
N PHE A 137 -6.88 3.51 -3.67
CA PHE A 137 -7.14 4.82 -4.29
C PHE A 137 -5.89 5.63 -4.69
N ILE A 138 -4.68 5.24 -4.27
CA ILE A 138 -3.43 5.92 -4.59
C ILE A 138 -2.52 4.92 -5.32
N ARG A 139 -2.13 5.25 -6.56
CA ARG A 139 -1.32 4.40 -7.45
C ARG A 139 0.13 4.32 -6.99
N GLY A 140 0.81 3.20 -7.31
CA GLY A 140 2.22 2.96 -7.03
C GLY A 140 3.14 4.08 -7.51
N VAL A 141 2.89 4.60 -8.72
CA VAL A 141 3.65 5.73 -9.29
C VAL A 141 3.58 7.00 -8.44
N THR A 142 2.46 7.27 -7.78
CA THR A 142 2.29 8.40 -6.86
C THR A 142 2.96 8.09 -5.52
N LEU A 143 2.85 6.85 -5.02
CA LEU A 143 3.52 6.42 -3.79
C LEU A 143 5.05 6.56 -3.88
N ARG A 144 5.65 6.25 -5.04
CA ARG A 144 7.09 6.46 -5.28
C ARG A 144 7.51 7.92 -5.05
N LYS A 145 6.70 8.87 -5.54
CA LYS A 145 6.92 10.31 -5.34
C LYS A 145 6.80 10.70 -3.87
N ILE A 146 5.77 10.21 -3.18
CA ILE A 146 5.57 10.45 -1.74
C ILE A 146 6.75 9.94 -0.93
N LEU A 147 7.28 8.76 -1.25
CA LEU A 147 8.43 8.20 -0.55
C LEU A 147 9.72 9.00 -0.77
N MET A 148 9.88 9.68 -1.90
CA MET A 148 10.99 10.62 -2.11
C MET A 148 10.86 11.83 -1.19
N GLU A 149 9.67 12.44 -1.10
CA GLU A 149 9.40 13.58 -0.21
C GLU A 149 9.59 13.22 1.27
N LEU A 150 9.17 12.02 1.67
CA LEU A 150 9.34 11.49 3.02
C LEU A 150 10.75 10.96 3.31
N LYS A 151 11.69 11.05 2.35
CA LYS A 151 13.07 10.56 2.46
C LYS A 151 13.17 9.07 2.77
N LEU A 152 12.14 8.30 2.43
CA LEU A 152 12.10 6.85 2.57
C LEU A 152 12.65 6.13 1.34
N HIS A 153 12.46 6.70 0.14
CA HIS A 153 12.89 6.09 -1.12
C HIS A 153 14.36 5.59 -1.11
N PRO A 154 15.36 6.34 -0.60
CA PRO A 154 16.76 5.91 -0.62
C PRO A 154 17.08 4.63 0.16
N TYR A 155 16.20 4.18 1.06
CA TYR A 155 16.40 2.95 1.81
C TYR A 155 16.02 1.69 1.03
N PHE A 156 15.26 1.80 -0.06
CA PHE A 156 14.73 0.63 -0.76
C PHE A 156 15.47 0.38 -2.07
N ASP A 157 15.99 -0.83 -2.22
CA ASP A 157 16.69 -1.27 -3.42
C ASP A 157 15.71 -1.45 -4.60
N PHE A 158 14.45 -1.79 -4.31
CA PHE A 158 13.34 -1.77 -5.25
C PHE A 158 11.99 -1.68 -4.53
N GLN A 159 10.93 -1.39 -5.27
CA GLN A 159 9.57 -1.28 -4.75
C GLN A 159 8.61 -1.95 -5.72
N LEU A 160 7.63 -2.66 -5.19
CA LEU A 160 6.59 -3.37 -5.94
C LEU A 160 5.22 -2.95 -5.39
N TYR A 161 4.33 -2.55 -6.30
CA TYR A 161 2.98 -2.10 -6.01
C TYR A 161 1.96 -2.95 -6.77
N SER A 162 0.83 -3.26 -6.15
CA SER A 162 -0.11 -4.23 -6.71
C SER A 162 -0.79 -3.75 -8.00
N ASP A 163 -1.04 -2.45 -8.15
CA ASP A 163 -1.54 -1.85 -9.40
C ASP A 163 -0.55 -2.00 -10.57
N GLU A 164 0.74 -1.82 -10.32
CA GLU A 164 1.78 -1.92 -11.35
C GLU A 164 1.93 -3.35 -11.92
N VAL A 165 1.49 -4.38 -11.17
CA VAL A 165 1.68 -5.79 -11.54
C VAL A 165 0.37 -6.59 -11.65
N GLY A 166 -0.76 -6.01 -11.24
CA GLY A 166 -2.08 -6.65 -11.23
C GLY A 166 -2.28 -7.73 -10.16
N LEU A 167 -1.39 -7.83 -9.16
CA LEU A 167 -1.39 -8.86 -8.12
C LEU A 167 -1.30 -8.22 -6.73
N SER A 168 -2.14 -8.68 -5.80
CA SER A 168 -2.19 -8.18 -4.43
C SER A 168 -1.83 -9.28 -3.44
N LYS A 169 -1.11 -8.92 -2.37
CA LYS A 169 -0.94 -9.78 -1.19
C LYS A 169 -2.32 -10.21 -0.66
N PRO A 170 -2.54 -11.47 -0.24
CA PRO A 170 -1.53 -12.50 0.03
C PRO A 170 -1.18 -13.40 -1.18
N ASN A 171 -1.37 -12.95 -2.41
CA ASN A 171 -1.08 -13.77 -3.59
C ASN A 171 0.39 -14.25 -3.61
N PRO A 172 0.66 -15.57 -3.63
CA PRO A 172 2.02 -16.09 -3.64
C PRO A 172 2.83 -15.63 -4.85
N ASP A 173 2.18 -15.37 -6.00
CA ASP A 173 2.88 -14.89 -7.20
C ASP A 173 3.44 -13.47 -7.02
N PHE A 174 2.82 -12.64 -6.17
CA PHE A 174 3.35 -11.32 -5.87
C PHE A 174 4.61 -11.39 -4.99
N PHE A 175 4.61 -12.30 -4.01
CA PHE A 175 5.82 -12.60 -3.24
C PHE A 175 6.90 -13.28 -4.10
N ASN A 176 6.54 -14.19 -5.01
CA ASN A 176 7.49 -14.80 -5.94
C ASN A 176 8.14 -13.77 -6.87
N LEU A 177 7.40 -12.75 -7.31
CA LEU A 177 7.96 -11.62 -8.05
C LEU A 177 8.98 -10.84 -7.20
N MET A 178 8.68 -10.61 -5.92
CA MET A 178 9.65 -10.03 -4.99
C MET A 178 10.91 -10.89 -4.88
N LEU A 179 10.79 -12.22 -4.69
CA LEU A 179 11.94 -13.13 -4.63
C LEU A 179 12.80 -13.04 -5.91
N LYS A 180 12.17 -12.97 -7.08
CA LYS A 180 12.87 -12.77 -8.35
C LYS A 180 13.66 -11.46 -8.36
N LYS A 181 13.08 -10.36 -7.88
CA LYS A 181 13.76 -9.06 -7.76
C LYS A 181 14.91 -9.08 -6.76
N ILE A 182 14.80 -9.83 -5.66
CA ILE A 182 15.92 -10.04 -4.72
C ILE A 182 17.10 -10.69 -5.44
N SER A 183 16.86 -11.75 -6.23
CA SER A 183 17.89 -12.43 -7.01
C SER A 183 18.58 -11.51 -8.02
N GLU A 184 17.81 -10.63 -8.68
CA GLU A 184 18.34 -9.64 -9.63
C GLU A 184 19.29 -8.63 -8.96
N VAL A 185 18.93 -8.13 -7.77
CA VAL A 185 19.74 -7.12 -7.05
C VAL A 185 20.99 -7.74 -6.41
N LYS A 186 20.89 -8.94 -5.82
CA LYS A 186 22.00 -9.52 -5.04
C LYS A 186 23.06 -10.26 -5.87
N SER A 187 22.91 -10.38 -7.19
CA SER A 187 23.89 -11.03 -8.09
C SER A 187 24.38 -12.43 -7.64
N ALA A 188 23.58 -13.18 -6.87
CA ALA A 188 24.05 -14.39 -6.18
C ALA A 188 23.06 -15.58 -6.23
N ASN A 189 23.65 -16.77 -6.42
CA ASN A 189 23.06 -18.09 -6.63
C ASN A 189 22.38 -18.73 -5.40
N ASP A 190 22.01 -18.00 -4.34
CA ASP A 190 21.41 -18.64 -3.16
C ASP A 190 20.51 -17.68 -2.35
N VAL A 191 19.32 -17.38 -2.90
CA VAL A 191 18.25 -16.76 -2.13
C VAL A 191 17.69 -17.80 -1.15
N ASN A 192 18.13 -17.74 0.10
CA ASN A 192 17.58 -18.59 1.15
C ASN A 192 16.33 -17.93 1.74
N LEU A 193 15.17 -18.56 1.55
CA LEU A 193 13.87 -18.08 2.05
C LEU A 193 13.88 -17.82 3.57
N LYS A 194 14.62 -18.63 4.35
CA LYS A 194 14.76 -18.45 5.81
C LYS A 194 15.54 -17.20 6.20
N ASN A 195 16.24 -16.58 5.25
CA ASN A 195 16.97 -15.33 5.45
C ASN A 195 16.21 -14.13 4.85
N ILE A 196 14.93 -14.28 4.54
CA ILE A 196 14.05 -13.20 4.10
C ILE A 196 12.97 -13.02 5.17
N ILE A 197 12.66 -11.76 5.46
CA ILE A 197 11.55 -11.37 6.33
C ILE A 197 10.65 -10.38 5.61
N HIS A 198 9.34 -10.56 5.74
CA HIS A 198 8.34 -9.56 5.37
C HIS A 198 7.73 -8.93 6.64
N ILE A 199 7.65 -7.60 6.68
CA ILE A 199 7.16 -6.82 7.81
C ILE A 199 5.93 -6.04 7.35
N GLY A 200 4.82 -6.18 8.08
CA GLY A 200 3.58 -5.49 7.74
C GLY A 200 2.63 -5.37 8.92
N ASP A 201 1.46 -4.78 8.69
CA ASP A 201 0.42 -4.56 9.71
C ASP A 201 -0.78 -5.50 9.53
N ASN A 202 -0.90 -6.19 8.41
CA ASN A 202 -2.07 -7.02 8.10
C ASN A 202 -1.75 -8.53 8.32
N PRO A 203 -2.43 -9.19 9.28
CA PRO A 203 -2.21 -10.61 9.55
C PRO A 203 -2.41 -11.53 8.34
N LYS A 204 -3.36 -11.20 7.45
CA LYS A 204 -3.66 -12.05 6.31
C LYS A 204 -2.79 -11.72 5.10
N ALA A 205 -2.75 -10.46 4.70
CA ALA A 205 -2.00 -10.06 3.51
C ALA A 205 -0.48 -10.24 3.72
N ASP A 206 0.03 -9.83 4.88
CA ASP A 206 1.47 -9.77 5.12
C ASP A 206 1.99 -11.04 5.79
N ILE A 207 1.33 -11.52 6.84
CA ILE A 207 1.84 -12.64 7.65
C ILE A 207 1.49 -13.97 6.99
N GLU A 208 0.20 -14.28 6.81
CA GLU A 208 -0.21 -15.53 6.15
C GLU A 208 0.36 -15.62 4.72
N GLY A 209 0.41 -14.49 3.99
CA GLY A 209 0.99 -14.44 2.64
C GLY A 209 2.49 -14.77 2.60
N ALA A 210 3.28 -14.21 3.53
CA ALA A 210 4.70 -14.48 3.64
C ALA A 210 4.98 -15.92 4.12
N ASP A 211 4.23 -16.38 5.11
CA ASP A 211 4.37 -17.74 5.66
C ASP A 211 4.04 -18.81 4.60
N ALA A 212 3.04 -18.56 3.75
CA ALA A 212 2.61 -19.48 2.69
C ALA A 212 3.70 -19.78 1.65
N ILE A 213 4.64 -18.85 1.42
CA ILE A 213 5.79 -19.07 0.54
C ILE A 213 7.06 -19.46 1.30
N GLY A 214 6.99 -19.61 2.63
CA GLY A 214 8.09 -20.10 3.47
C GLY A 214 9.17 -19.07 3.80
N ILE A 215 8.87 -17.76 3.75
CA ILE A 215 9.74 -16.71 4.30
C ILE A 215 9.29 -16.34 5.71
N ASN A 216 10.14 -15.64 6.48
CA ASN A 216 9.75 -15.17 7.80
C ASN A 216 8.78 -13.98 7.68
N SER A 217 7.96 -13.80 8.69
CA SER A 217 7.00 -12.72 8.78
C SER A 217 7.09 -12.03 10.14
N PHE A 218 6.78 -10.72 10.19
CA PHE A 218 6.75 -9.99 11.46
C PHE A 218 5.67 -8.90 11.43
N LEU A 219 4.65 -9.11 12.27
CA LEU A 219 3.54 -8.19 12.41
C LEU A 219 3.94 -7.03 13.32
N ILE A 220 3.67 -5.80 12.89
CA ILE A 220 3.83 -4.59 13.70
C ILE A 220 2.58 -3.73 13.66
N ASN A 221 2.51 -2.77 14.58
CA ASN A 221 1.48 -1.73 14.70
C ASN A 221 0.09 -2.25 15.07
N SER A 222 -0.53 -3.12 14.26
CA SER A 222 -1.85 -3.73 14.54
C SER A 222 -1.86 -4.63 15.78
N ASN A 223 -0.69 -5.14 16.17
CA ASN A 223 -0.46 -5.90 17.39
C ASN A 223 0.22 -5.09 18.52
N HIS A 224 0.25 -3.75 18.40
CA HIS A 224 0.90 -2.83 19.32
C HIS A 224 2.44 -2.95 19.41
N LEU A 225 3.09 -3.76 18.58
CA LEU A 225 4.54 -3.76 18.48
C LEU A 225 5.01 -2.61 17.59
N PRO A 226 5.89 -1.72 18.06
CA PRO A 226 6.44 -0.66 17.23
C PRO A 226 7.49 -1.20 16.26
N ILE A 227 7.78 -0.47 15.19
CA ILE A 227 8.85 -0.78 14.23
C ILE A 227 10.23 -0.91 14.90
N SER A 228 10.47 -0.20 16.01
CA SER A 228 11.69 -0.33 16.82
C SER A 228 11.89 -1.73 17.43
N SER A 229 10.89 -2.61 17.37
CA SER A 229 11.03 -4.02 17.75
C SER A 229 11.92 -4.82 16.79
N LEU A 230 12.18 -4.32 15.57
CA LEU A 230 13.05 -4.98 14.60
C LEU A 230 14.55 -4.91 14.94
N ILE A 231 14.94 -4.01 15.84
CA ILE A 231 16.34 -3.73 16.20
C ILE A 231 16.66 -4.09 17.67
N LYS A 232 15.72 -4.71 18.37
CA LYS A 232 15.92 -5.22 19.74
C LYS A 232 16.55 -6.62 19.69
#